data_AF-A0AAJ2CZJ0-F1
#
_entry.id   AF-A0AAJ2CZJ0-F1
#
_cell.length_a   1.000
_cell.length_b   1.000
_cell.length_c   1.000
_cell.angle_alpha   90.00
_cell.angle_beta   90.00
_cell.angle_gamma   90.00
#
_symmetry.space_group_name_H-M   'P 1'
#
loop_
_entity.id
_entity.type
_entity.pdbx_description
1 polymer ?
#
loop_
_entity_poly.entity_id
_entity_poly.type
_entity_poly.pdbx_seq_one_letter_code
_entity_poly.pdbx_strand_id
1 'polypeptide(L)'
;MSKLNQLIGFLEEQLTVSEPTPDYTRHNQEIITHIEYLKSMKQPQLNENQKTVLNWLKESCKLYGLREVIEIIGFLPTTGGKMKYKQAAYAYGDLNDDELAQVLQAFSQWTLEQEEAE
;
A
#
# COMPACT_ATOMS: atom_id res chain seq x y z
N MET A 1 -10.34 6.64 14.15
CA MET A 1 -10.34 7.24 12.79
C MET A 1 -9.55 8.54 12.82
N SER A 2 -8.49 8.63 12.01
CA SER A 2 -7.70 9.87 11.86
C SER A 2 -8.58 11.05 11.43
N LYS A 3 -8.31 12.27 11.93
CA LYS A 3 -9.03 13.52 11.55
C LYS A 3 -9.07 13.73 10.03
N LEU A 4 -8.05 13.26 9.32
CA LEU A 4 -7.96 13.31 7.87
C LEU A 4 -9.03 12.44 7.18
N ASN A 5 -9.40 11.29 7.77
CA ASN A 5 -10.48 10.42 7.25
C ASN A 5 -11.85 11.10 7.40
N GLN A 6 -12.06 11.76 8.53
CA GLN A 6 -13.30 12.50 8.78
C GLN A 6 -13.47 13.66 7.80
N LEU A 7 -12.38 14.37 7.51
CA LEU A 7 -12.40 15.46 6.51
C LEU A 7 -12.64 14.94 5.09
N ILE A 8 -12.00 13.83 4.69
CA ILE A 8 -12.24 13.22 3.38
C ILE A 8 -13.71 12.77 3.25
N GLY A 9 -14.25 12.07 4.26
CA GLY A 9 -15.64 11.63 4.25
C GLY A 9 -16.62 12.79 4.20
N PHE A 10 -16.37 13.86 4.96
CA PHE A 10 -17.18 15.08 4.90
C PHE A 10 -17.19 15.70 3.49
N LEU A 11 -16.03 15.78 2.82
CA LEU A 11 -15.95 16.33 1.46
C LEU A 11 -16.63 15.42 0.42
N GLU A 12 -16.53 14.10 0.59
CA GLU A 12 -17.23 13.13 -0.27
C GLU A 12 -18.76 13.27 -0.13
N GLU A 13 -19.28 13.59 1.06
CA GLU A 13 -20.70 13.90 1.28
C GLU A 13 -21.17 15.22 0.65
N GLN A 14 -20.27 16.17 0.40
CA GLN A 14 -20.60 17.44 -0.27
C GLN A 14 -20.75 17.29 -1.80
N LEU A 15 -20.39 16.13 -2.37
CA LEU A 15 -20.56 15.89 -3.80
C LEU A 15 -22.05 15.78 -4.15
N THR A 16 -22.53 16.71 -4.98
CA THR A 16 -23.93 16.72 -5.44
C THR A 16 -24.13 15.74 -6.59
N VAL A 17 -25.19 14.92 -6.53
CA VAL A 17 -25.49 13.83 -7.49
C VAL A 17 -26.57 14.24 -8.52
N SER A 18 -26.99 15.51 -8.54
CA SER A 18 -28.04 16.01 -9.43
C SER A 18 -27.55 16.22 -10.87
N GLU A 19 -28.48 16.50 -11.80
CA GLU A 19 -28.16 16.82 -13.19
C GLU A 19 -27.05 17.91 -13.27
N PRO A 20 -25.99 17.68 -14.06
CA PRO A 20 -24.82 18.56 -14.05
C PRO A 20 -25.17 19.93 -14.63
N THR A 21 -25.10 20.96 -13.78
CA THR A 21 -25.03 22.36 -14.23
C THR A 21 -23.57 22.79 -14.29
N PRO A 22 -23.21 23.83 -15.07
CA PRO A 22 -21.83 24.31 -15.15
C PRO A 22 -21.23 24.70 -13.78
N ASP A 23 -22.05 25.25 -12.88
CA ASP A 23 -21.62 25.75 -11.58
C ASP A 23 -21.39 24.60 -10.59
N TYR A 24 -22.32 23.63 -10.51
CA TYR A 24 -22.13 22.42 -9.69
C TYR A 24 -21.01 21.52 -10.24
N THR A 25 -20.80 21.48 -11.56
CA THR A 25 -19.68 20.74 -12.16
C THR A 25 -18.33 21.33 -11.74
N ARG A 26 -18.19 22.66 -11.73
CA ARG A 26 -16.97 23.32 -11.24
C ARG A 26 -16.76 23.07 -9.75
N HIS A 27 -17.80 23.22 -8.94
CA HIS A 27 -17.73 22.98 -7.50
C HIS A 27 -17.34 21.54 -7.17
N ASN A 28 -17.95 20.55 -7.83
CA ASN A 28 -17.58 19.14 -7.66
C ASN A 28 -16.12 18.90 -8.09
N GLN A 29 -15.64 19.55 -9.17
CA GLN A 29 -14.24 19.44 -9.59
C GLN A 29 -13.27 19.98 -8.54
N GLU A 30 -13.57 21.12 -7.91
CA GLU A 30 -12.76 21.69 -6.83
C GLU A 30 -12.73 20.77 -5.60
N ILE A 31 -13.87 20.17 -5.24
CA ILE A 31 -13.97 19.19 -4.15
C ILE A 31 -13.16 17.94 -4.48
N ILE A 32 -13.27 17.40 -5.70
CA ILE A 32 -12.50 16.22 -6.15
C ILE A 32 -11.00 16.49 -6.05
N THR A 33 -10.54 17.64 -6.56
CA THR A 33 -9.13 18.02 -6.47
C THR A 33 -8.65 18.14 -5.02
N HIS A 34 -9.48 18.65 -4.11
CA HIS A 34 -9.16 18.67 -2.68
C HIS A 34 -9.10 17.27 -2.08
N ILE A 35 -10.06 16.40 -2.39
CA ILE A 35 -10.07 15.00 -1.92
C ILE A 35 -8.81 14.27 -2.40
N GLU A 36 -8.42 14.44 -3.67
CA GLU A 36 -7.19 13.87 -4.23
C GLU A 36 -5.94 14.38 -3.50
N TYR A 37 -5.88 15.68 -3.23
CA TYR A 37 -4.79 16.26 -2.43
C TYR A 37 -4.72 15.67 -1.02
N LEU A 38 -5.85 15.58 -0.31
CA LEU A 38 -5.91 14.99 1.04
C LEU A 38 -5.53 13.49 1.02
N LYS A 39 -5.96 12.74 0.00
CA LYS A 39 -5.56 11.34 -0.23
C LYS A 39 -4.06 11.23 -0.52
N SER A 40 -3.47 12.21 -1.20
CA SER A 40 -2.02 12.26 -1.45
C SER A 40 -1.21 12.55 -0.18
N MET A 41 -1.72 13.38 0.74
CA MET A 41 -1.08 13.63 2.04
C MET A 41 -1.08 12.40 2.95
N LYS A 42 -2.01 11.48 2.72
CA LYS A 42 -2.07 10.18 3.38
C LYS A 42 -1.02 9.20 2.89
N GLN A 43 -0.55 9.37 1.66
CA GLN A 43 0.48 8.50 1.11
C GLN A 43 1.81 8.88 1.76
N PRO A 44 2.63 7.90 2.20
CA PRO A 44 3.97 8.17 2.66
C PRO A 44 4.75 8.93 1.58
N GLN A 45 5.31 10.09 1.91
CA GLN A 45 6.22 10.77 1.00
C GLN A 45 7.55 10.02 0.94
N LEU A 46 7.70 9.18 -0.07
CA LEU A 46 8.92 8.41 -0.29
C LEU A 46 10.06 9.32 -0.74
N ASN A 47 11.24 9.17 -0.14
CA ASN A 47 12.47 9.78 -0.64
C ASN A 47 12.96 9.08 -1.93
N GLU A 48 13.93 9.67 -2.62
CA GLU A 48 14.42 9.14 -3.91
C GLU A 48 14.95 7.69 -3.84
N ASN A 49 15.58 7.32 -2.72
CA ASN A 49 16.05 5.96 -2.52
C ASN A 49 14.88 4.98 -2.35
N GLN A 50 13.85 5.36 -1.59
CA GLN A 50 12.64 4.56 -1.41
C GLN A 50 11.85 4.42 -2.72
N LYS A 51 11.75 5.48 -3.53
CA LYS A 51 11.14 5.41 -4.87
C LYS A 51 11.91 4.46 -5.78
N THR A 52 13.24 4.48 -5.73
CA THR A 52 14.10 3.58 -6.51
C THR A 52 13.83 2.12 -6.14
N VAL A 53 13.80 1.81 -4.85
CA VAL A 53 13.49 0.46 -4.35
C VAL A 53 12.06 0.04 -4.73
N LEU A 54 11.08 0.94 -4.59
CA LEU A 54 9.69 0.65 -4.97
C LEU A 54 9.56 0.35 -6.47
N ASN A 55 10.24 1.11 -7.33
CA ASN A 55 10.23 0.86 -8.77
C ASN A 55 10.87 -0.48 -9.10
N TRP A 56 11.99 -0.83 -8.47
CA TRP A 56 12.61 -2.15 -8.62
C TRP A 56 11.68 -3.28 -8.16
N LEU A 57 10.97 -3.12 -7.04
CA LEU A 57 10.00 -4.11 -6.56
C LEU A 57 8.85 -4.32 -7.55
N LYS A 58 8.31 -3.23 -8.13
CA LYS A 58 7.24 -3.30 -9.13
C LYS A 58 7.66 -4.08 -10.37
N GLU A 59 8.84 -3.79 -10.92
CA GLU A 59 9.34 -4.49 -12.10
C GLU A 59 9.72 -5.95 -11.78
N SER A 60 10.32 -6.20 -10.62
CA SER A 60 10.69 -7.55 -10.20
C SER A 60 9.45 -8.44 -9.99
N CYS A 61 8.38 -7.89 -9.42
CA CYS A 61 7.12 -8.65 -9.25
C CYS A 61 6.48 -9.02 -10.58
N LYS A 62 6.60 -8.18 -11.62
CA LYS A 62 6.11 -8.51 -12.96
C LYS A 62 6.90 -9.66 -13.60
N LEU A 63 8.21 -9.71 -13.35
CA LEU A 63 9.11 -10.70 -13.96
C LEU A 63 9.10 -12.05 -13.25
N TYR A 64 9.15 -12.04 -11.91
CA TYR A 64 9.37 -13.24 -11.09
C TYR A 64 8.15 -13.63 -10.25
N GLY A 65 7.11 -12.79 -10.23
CA GLY A 65 6.00 -12.94 -9.30
C GLY A 65 6.37 -12.49 -7.88
N LEU A 66 5.33 -12.23 -7.08
CA LEU A 66 5.49 -11.68 -5.72
C LEU A 66 6.22 -12.65 -4.78
N ARG A 67 5.94 -13.95 -4.91
CA ARG A 67 6.53 -14.99 -4.07
C ARG A 67 8.05 -14.96 -4.11
N GLU A 68 8.62 -14.95 -5.31
CA GLU A 68 10.06 -15.03 -5.54
C GLU A 68 10.77 -13.74 -5.14
N VAL A 69 10.13 -12.58 -5.38
CA VAL A 69 10.63 -11.29 -4.91
C VAL A 69 10.74 -11.26 -3.38
N ILE A 70 9.72 -11.73 -2.65
CA ILE A 70 9.77 -11.81 -1.19
C ILE A 70 10.85 -12.78 -0.72
N GLU A 71 11.07 -13.91 -1.41
CA GLU A 71 12.17 -14.81 -1.05
C GLU A 71 13.54 -14.16 -1.22
N ILE A 72 13.76 -13.42 -2.31
CA ILE A 72 15.02 -12.72 -2.60
C ILE A 72 15.35 -11.73 -1.46
N ILE A 73 14.34 -11.01 -0.96
CA ILE A 73 14.54 -9.98 0.06
C ILE A 73 14.60 -10.60 1.47
N GLY A 74 13.73 -11.57 1.75
CA GLY A 74 13.59 -12.21 3.06
C GLY A 74 14.70 -13.21 3.40
N PHE A 75 15.34 -13.81 2.39
CA PHE A 75 16.36 -14.84 2.56
C PHE A 75 17.67 -14.53 1.83
N LEU A 76 18.12 -13.27 1.92
CA LEU A 76 19.40 -12.84 1.35
C LEU A 76 20.56 -13.76 1.80
N PRO A 77 21.41 -14.25 0.89
CA PRO A 77 22.56 -15.08 1.25
C PRO A 77 23.48 -14.41 2.29
N THR A 78 23.62 -13.09 2.22
CA THR A 78 24.44 -12.29 3.15
C THR A 78 23.93 -12.30 4.59
N THR A 79 22.64 -12.61 4.83
CA THR A 79 22.08 -12.73 6.18
C THR A 79 22.09 -14.16 6.71
N GLY A 80 22.64 -15.11 5.94
CA GLY A 80 22.59 -16.56 6.17
C GLY A 80 21.48 -17.28 5.40
N GLY A 81 20.66 -16.52 4.65
CA GLY A 81 19.64 -17.01 3.73
C GLY A 81 18.67 -18.03 4.30
N LYS A 82 18.12 -18.89 3.43
CA LYS A 82 17.19 -19.95 3.81
C LYS A 82 17.79 -20.92 4.83
N MET A 83 19.11 -21.11 4.84
CA MET A 83 19.79 -22.06 5.73
C MET A 83 19.83 -21.61 7.19
N LYS A 84 19.86 -20.30 7.44
CA LYS A 84 19.75 -19.75 8.80
C LYS A 84 18.32 -19.80 9.32
N TYR A 85 17.34 -19.61 8.44
CA TYR A 85 15.92 -19.51 8.78
C TYR A 85 15.08 -20.66 8.19
N LYS A 86 15.59 -21.90 8.27
CA LYS A 86 15.01 -23.06 7.57
C LYS A 86 13.52 -23.25 7.82
N GLN A 87 13.08 -23.15 9.07
CA GLN A 87 11.67 -23.34 9.42
C GLN A 87 10.78 -22.30 8.74
N ALA A 88 11.18 -21.02 8.78
CA ALA A 88 10.45 -19.95 8.11
C ALA A 88 10.50 -20.09 6.59
N ALA A 89 11.65 -20.49 6.03
CA ALA A 89 11.81 -20.71 4.60
C ALA A 89 10.94 -21.87 4.08
N TYR A 90 10.85 -22.98 4.82
CA TYR A 90 9.97 -24.09 4.47
C TYR A 90 8.50 -23.72 4.62
N ALA A 91 8.10 -23.15 5.76
CA ALA A 91 6.73 -22.72 5.97
C ALA A 91 6.27 -21.73 4.90
N TYR A 92 7.13 -20.77 4.52
CA TYR A 92 6.85 -19.84 3.43
C TYR A 92 6.72 -20.55 2.07
N GLY A 93 7.63 -21.48 1.77
CA GLY A 93 7.62 -22.27 0.53
C GLY A 93 6.36 -23.14 0.38
N ASP A 94 5.80 -23.62 1.49
CA ASP A 94 4.63 -24.50 1.52
C ASP A 94 3.29 -23.75 1.40
N LEU A 95 3.28 -22.42 1.55
CA LEU A 95 2.06 -21.62 1.38
C LEU A 95 1.50 -21.80 -0.04
N ASN A 96 0.19 -21.94 -0.18
CA ASN A 96 -0.47 -21.69 -1.46
C ASN A 96 -0.69 -20.18 -1.70
N ASP A 97 -1.30 -19.81 -2.84
CA ASP A 97 -1.50 -18.40 -3.21
C ASP A 97 -2.49 -17.67 -2.28
N ASP A 98 -3.54 -18.34 -1.81
CA ASP A 98 -4.52 -17.75 -0.88
C ASP A 98 -3.88 -17.53 0.51
N GLU A 99 -3.09 -18.49 0.99
CA GLU A 99 -2.37 -18.38 2.25
C GLU A 99 -1.28 -17.29 2.18
N LEU A 100 -0.56 -17.19 1.06
CA LEU A 100 0.39 -16.12 0.83
C LEU A 100 -0.29 -14.75 0.85
N ALA A 101 -1.45 -14.61 0.21
CA ALA A 101 -2.22 -13.38 0.23
C ALA A 101 -2.65 -12.99 1.66
N GLN A 102 -3.09 -13.95 2.47
CA GLN A 102 -3.45 -13.72 3.87
C GLN A 102 -2.24 -13.27 4.71
N VAL A 103 -1.09 -13.90 4.54
CA VAL A 103 0.15 -13.50 5.23
C VAL A 103 0.52 -12.06 4.86
N LEU A 104 0.49 -11.72 3.57
CA LEU A 104 0.78 -10.36 3.11
C LEU A 104 -0.23 -9.34 3.63
N GLN A 105 -1.51 -9.70 3.66
CA GLN A 105 -2.55 -8.86 4.23
C GLN A 105 -2.28 -8.59 5.72
N ALA A 106 -1.97 -9.62 6.51
CA ALA A 106 -1.64 -9.49 7.92
C ALA A 106 -0.42 -8.58 8.15
N PHE A 107 0.65 -8.71 7.35
CA PHE A 107 1.82 -7.82 7.43
C PHE A 107 1.51 -6.38 7.03
N SER A 108 0.66 -6.19 6.01
CA SER A 108 0.24 -4.85 5.59
C SER A 108 -0.57 -4.15 6.68
N GLN A 109 -1.49 -4.90 7.31
CA GLN A 109 -2.33 -4.41 8.40
C GLN A 109 -1.49 -4.07 9.64
N TRP A 110 -0.56 -4.95 10.02
CA TRP A 110 0.35 -4.70 11.14
C TRP A 110 1.17 -3.43 10.95
N THR A 111 1.68 -3.19 9.74
CA THR A 111 2.44 -1.96 9.42
C THR A 111 1.58 -0.71 9.62
N LEU A 112 0.32 -0.73 9.15
CA LEU A 112 -0.62 0.39 9.30
C LEU A 112 -0.98 0.65 10.77
N GLU A 113 -1.12 -0.41 11.58
CA GLU A 113 -1.39 -0.28 13.02
C GLU A 113 -0.23 0.37 13.78
N GLN A 114 1.02 0.16 13.35
CA GLN A 114 2.17 0.83 13.95
C GLN A 114 2.21 2.32 13.63
N GLU A 115 1.79 2.73 12.42
CA GLU A 115 1.70 4.15 12.04
C GLU A 115 0.61 4.91 12.83
N GLU A 116 -0.41 4.22 13.36
CA GLU A 116 -1.45 4.84 14.20
C GLU A 116 -1.06 4.96 15.69
N ALA A 117 0.02 4.29 16.11
CA ALA A 117 0.49 4.27 17.50
C ALA A 117 1.56 5.34 17.82
N GLU A 118 2.15 5.97 16.80
CA GLU A 118 3.03 7.15 16.90
C GLU A 118 2.24 8.47 16.78
#